data_AF-A0A0B2SD42-F1
#
_entry.id   AF-A0A0B2SD42-F1
#
_cell.length_a   1.000
_cell.length_b   1.000
_cell.length_c   1.000
_cell.angle_alpha   90.00
_cell.angle_beta   90.00
_cell.angle_gamma   90.00
#
_symmetry.space_group_name_H-M   'P 1'
#
loop_
_entity.id
_entity.type
_entity.pdbx_description
1 polymer ?
#
loop_
_entity_poly.entity_id
_entity_poly.type
_entity_poly.pdbx_seq_one_letter_code
_entity_poly.pdbx_strand_id
1 'polypeptide(L)'
;MDPAERDAAFINEALKKETPDYKVIIEIACTRTSEEFLAAKRSYQFQYKHCLEEDVASKTIGDFRRLLVVVTSAYRYDGDEFDENLAHSEANILHQVIENKAFNNDEIIRILCTRSKKQLCSTFIAFRNMYGTTITKGLSTDHPNDEYMEALRTVIRCIKNPRRYLAKVLYYALNDLIAEEHALSRVIISRAEKDLNEINDLYFQRNGITLDSSVAKKTSGNYMNFLLALLGNN
;
A
#
# COMPACT_ATOMS: atom_id res chain seq x y z
N MET A 1 3.71 -10.41 -19.33
CA MET A 1 4.69 -10.14 -18.26
C MET A 1 4.30 -10.95 -17.05
N ASP A 2 5.27 -11.65 -16.49
CA ASP A 2 5.12 -12.34 -15.21
C ASP A 2 4.77 -11.34 -14.08
N PRO A 3 4.04 -11.75 -13.00
CA PRO A 3 3.70 -10.84 -11.91
C PRO A 3 4.90 -10.11 -11.28
N ALA A 4 6.05 -10.75 -11.13
CA ALA A 4 7.23 -10.13 -10.54
C ALA A 4 7.84 -9.06 -11.47
N GLU A 5 7.88 -9.34 -12.77
CA GLU A 5 8.31 -8.37 -13.80
C GLU A 5 7.37 -7.16 -13.84
N ARG A 6 6.07 -7.40 -13.69
CA ARG A 6 5.03 -6.37 -13.68
C ARG A 6 5.17 -5.45 -12.47
N ASP A 7 5.36 -6.02 -11.29
CA ASP A 7 5.60 -5.24 -10.07
C ASP A 7 6.89 -4.42 -10.17
N ALA A 8 7.97 -5.00 -10.71
CA ALA A 8 9.21 -4.27 -10.97
C ALA A 8 9.00 -3.09 -11.92
N ALA A 9 8.24 -3.28 -13.01
CA ALA A 9 7.92 -2.23 -13.96
C ALA A 9 7.12 -1.08 -13.31
N PHE A 10 6.08 -1.40 -12.54
CA PHE A 10 5.30 -0.39 -11.82
C PHE A 10 6.13 0.42 -10.83
N ILE A 11 7.07 -0.23 -10.12
CA ILE A 11 7.96 0.47 -9.18
C ILE A 11 8.91 1.41 -9.93
N ASN A 12 9.52 0.95 -11.03
CA ASN A 12 10.42 1.76 -11.83
C ASN A 12 9.71 2.97 -12.47
N GLU A 13 8.51 2.76 -13.00
CA GLU A 13 7.67 3.86 -13.52
C GLU A 13 7.35 4.87 -12.41
N ALA A 14 6.99 4.40 -11.22
CA ALA A 14 6.75 5.27 -10.07
C ALA A 14 7.99 6.09 -9.67
N LEU A 15 9.19 5.51 -9.75
CA LEU A 15 10.46 6.17 -9.43
C LEU A 15 10.94 7.17 -10.51
N LYS A 16 10.49 7.00 -11.77
CA LYS A 16 10.91 7.83 -12.90
C LYS A 16 10.08 9.10 -13.08
N LYS A 17 8.93 9.22 -12.43
CA LYS A 17 8.13 10.46 -12.42
C LYS A 17 8.96 11.62 -11.87
N GLU A 18 8.66 12.84 -12.31
CA GLU A 18 9.31 14.07 -11.81
C GLU A 18 9.19 14.17 -10.29
N THR A 19 7.99 13.90 -9.77
CA THR A 19 7.73 13.59 -8.36
C THR A 19 7.46 12.09 -8.24
N PRO A 20 8.35 11.32 -7.58
CA PRO A 20 8.15 9.88 -7.51
C PRO A 20 6.86 9.50 -6.78
N ASP A 21 6.16 8.49 -7.30
CA ASP A 21 4.88 8.05 -6.75
C ASP A 21 5.09 6.97 -5.68
N TYR A 22 5.46 7.42 -4.49
CA TYR A 22 5.81 6.55 -3.38
C TYR A 22 4.64 5.69 -2.89
N LYS A 23 3.39 6.09 -3.17
CA LYS A 23 2.20 5.31 -2.79
C LYS A 23 2.18 3.97 -3.52
N VAL A 24 2.58 3.95 -4.80
CA VAL A 24 2.72 2.71 -5.58
C VAL A 24 3.78 1.80 -4.99
N ILE A 25 4.92 2.36 -4.58
CA ILE A 25 6.02 1.61 -3.96
C ILE A 25 5.58 0.99 -2.64
N ILE A 26 4.94 1.78 -1.76
CA ILE A 26 4.40 1.31 -0.48
C ILE A 26 3.31 0.26 -0.70
N GLU A 27 2.41 0.49 -1.65
CA GLU A 27 1.35 -0.46 -1.97
C GLU A 27 1.95 -1.80 -2.36
N ILE A 28 2.88 -1.85 -3.30
CA ILE A 28 3.49 -3.10 -3.74
C ILE A 28 4.23 -3.76 -2.58
N ALA A 29 5.07 -3.03 -1.85
CA ALA A 29 5.83 -3.58 -0.72
C ALA A 29 4.94 -4.13 0.41
N CYS A 30 3.79 -3.50 0.69
CA CYS A 30 2.94 -3.88 1.83
C CYS A 30 1.80 -4.84 1.46
N THR A 31 1.36 -4.88 0.20
CA THR A 31 0.24 -5.75 -0.24
C THR A 31 0.70 -7.10 -0.78
N ARG A 32 1.95 -7.22 -1.24
CA ARG A 32 2.55 -8.50 -1.70
C ARG A 32 2.99 -9.34 -0.52
N THR A 33 3.06 -10.66 -0.68
CA THR A 33 3.75 -11.52 0.30
C THR A 33 5.25 -11.26 0.26
N SER A 34 5.99 -11.73 1.25
CA SER A 34 7.43 -11.52 1.32
C SER A 34 8.16 -12.19 0.14
N GLU A 35 7.68 -13.37 -0.29
CA GLU A 35 8.21 -14.07 -1.47
C GLU A 35 7.87 -13.34 -2.78
N GLU A 36 6.63 -12.88 -2.94
CA GLU A 36 6.21 -12.11 -4.12
C GLU A 36 7.02 -10.82 -4.26
N PHE A 37 7.22 -10.10 -3.16
CA PHE A 37 7.97 -8.86 -3.16
C PHE A 37 9.47 -9.11 -3.39
N LEU A 38 10.03 -10.19 -2.83
CA LEU A 38 11.40 -10.61 -3.14
C LEU A 38 11.59 -10.95 -4.62
N ALA A 39 10.62 -11.64 -5.24
CA ALA A 39 10.63 -11.91 -6.67
C ALA A 39 10.61 -10.60 -7.48
N ALA A 40 9.76 -9.64 -7.11
CA ALA A 40 9.73 -8.33 -7.74
C ALA A 40 11.07 -7.59 -7.65
N LYS A 41 11.75 -7.64 -6.49
CA LYS A 41 13.09 -7.06 -6.31
C LYS A 41 14.14 -7.73 -7.20
N ARG A 42 14.11 -9.06 -7.32
CA ARG A 42 14.99 -9.80 -8.24
C ARG A 42 14.74 -9.41 -9.70
N SER A 43 13.48 -9.29 -10.11
CA SER A 43 13.11 -8.83 -11.45
C SER A 43 13.55 -7.39 -11.70
N TYR A 44 13.41 -6.50 -10.73
CA TYR A 44 13.87 -5.11 -10.81
C TYR A 44 15.38 -5.05 -11.06
N GLN A 45 16.17 -5.78 -10.26
CA GLN A 45 17.61 -5.85 -10.43
C GLN A 45 18.02 -6.45 -11.78
N PHE A 46 17.31 -7.50 -12.23
CA PHE A 46 17.57 -8.12 -13.52
C PHE A 46 17.31 -7.16 -14.69
N GLN A 47 16.20 -6.43 -14.67
CA GLN A 47 15.78 -5.57 -15.78
C GLN A 47 16.54 -4.23 -15.81
N TYR A 48 16.75 -3.60 -14.65
CA TYR A 48 17.29 -2.24 -14.56
C TYR A 48 18.73 -2.17 -14.09
N LYS A 49 19.34 -3.31 -13.71
CA LYS A 49 20.73 -3.43 -13.25
C LYS A 49 21.04 -2.60 -12.00
N HIS A 50 20.01 -2.24 -11.25
CA HIS A 50 20.06 -1.41 -10.06
C HIS A 50 19.31 -2.10 -8.91
N CYS A 51 19.69 -1.84 -7.67
CA CYS A 51 18.93 -2.31 -6.51
C CYS A 51 17.76 -1.36 -6.23
N LEU A 52 16.58 -1.93 -5.94
CA LEU A 52 15.39 -1.13 -5.63
C LEU A 52 15.63 -0.19 -4.44
N GLU A 53 16.25 -0.71 -3.38
CA GLU A 53 16.54 0.01 -2.15
C GLU A 53 17.48 1.20 -2.40
N GLU A 54 18.45 1.05 -3.30
CA GLU A 54 19.40 2.11 -3.68
C GLU A 54 18.70 3.20 -4.49
N ASP A 55 17.88 2.82 -5.48
CA ASP A 55 17.13 3.78 -6.28
C ASP A 55 16.15 4.57 -5.41
N VAL A 56 15.42 3.89 -4.51
CA VAL A 56 14.54 4.55 -3.52
C VAL A 56 15.33 5.50 -2.64
N ALA A 57 16.48 5.07 -2.09
CA ALA A 57 17.32 5.90 -1.24
C ALA A 57 17.90 7.13 -1.97
N SER A 58 18.18 7.02 -3.27
CA SER A 58 18.72 8.10 -4.09
C SER A 58 17.67 9.17 -4.44
N LYS A 59 16.39 8.77 -4.54
CA LYS A 59 15.28 9.63 -4.95
C LYS A 59 14.51 10.24 -3.77
N THR A 60 14.86 9.91 -2.54
CA THR A 60 14.13 10.34 -1.34
C THR A 60 15.09 10.95 -0.32
N ILE A 61 14.57 11.77 0.59
CA ILE A 61 15.37 12.47 1.61
C ILE A 61 14.76 12.35 3.01
N GLY A 62 15.57 12.63 4.04
CA GLY A 62 15.12 12.74 5.44
C GLY A 62 14.41 11.51 6.00
N ASP A 63 13.42 11.74 6.86
CA ASP A 63 12.59 10.70 7.49
C ASP A 63 11.78 9.89 6.49
N PHE A 64 11.40 10.52 5.39
CA PHE A 64 10.68 9.88 4.31
C PHE A 64 11.50 8.80 3.61
N ARG A 65 12.78 9.10 3.32
CA ARG A 65 13.73 8.08 2.85
C ARG A 65 13.87 6.94 3.84
N ARG A 66 14.04 7.27 5.13
CA ARG A 66 14.20 6.24 6.18
C ARG A 66 13.00 5.29 6.19
N LEU A 67 11.78 5.81 6.15
CA LEU A 67 10.57 4.98 6.06
C LEU A 67 10.57 4.11 4.80
N LEU A 68 10.75 4.71 3.62
CA LEU A 68 10.62 3.99 2.36
C LEU A 68 11.69 2.91 2.18
N VAL A 69 12.94 3.20 2.53
CA VAL A 69 14.03 2.21 2.48
C VAL A 69 13.72 1.02 3.39
N VAL A 70 13.22 1.26 4.61
CA VAL A 70 12.90 0.15 5.52
C VAL A 70 11.67 -0.64 5.03
N VAL A 71 10.67 0.03 4.45
CA VAL A 71 9.50 -0.63 3.84
C VAL A 71 9.91 -1.51 2.66
N THR A 72 10.81 -1.05 1.79
CA THR A 72 11.26 -1.83 0.61
C THR A 72 12.32 -2.88 0.94
N SER A 73 13.04 -2.71 2.04
CA SER A 73 14.00 -3.71 2.53
C SER A 73 13.34 -4.86 3.30
N ALA A 74 12.08 -4.70 3.72
CA ALA A 74 11.41 -5.66 4.59
C ALA A 74 11.25 -7.05 3.93
N TYR A 75 11.64 -8.08 4.66
CA TYR A 75 11.31 -9.48 4.39
C TYR A 75 10.64 -10.04 5.65
N ARG A 76 9.30 -10.10 5.63
CA ARG A 76 8.50 -10.32 6.84
C ARG A 76 8.22 -11.79 7.03
N TYR A 77 8.03 -12.17 8.28
CA TYR A 77 7.39 -13.44 8.59
C TYR A 77 5.92 -13.39 8.16
N ASP A 78 5.50 -14.31 7.28
CA ASP A 78 4.14 -14.37 6.71
C ASP A 78 3.23 -15.38 7.43
N GLY A 79 3.65 -15.91 8.59
CA GLY A 79 2.82 -16.80 9.40
C GLY A 79 1.70 -16.09 10.17
N ASP A 80 0.81 -16.91 10.74
CA ASP A 80 -0.40 -16.50 11.46
C ASP A 80 -0.18 -16.31 12.97
N GLU A 81 1.03 -16.54 13.46
CA GLU A 81 1.40 -16.36 14.85
C GLU A 81 1.55 -14.88 15.20
N PHE A 82 1.04 -14.52 16.38
CA PHE A 82 1.22 -13.21 16.98
C PHE A 82 1.26 -13.33 18.51
N ASP A 83 1.94 -12.38 19.14
CA ASP A 83 2.03 -12.23 20.59
C ASP A 83 1.10 -11.10 21.04
N GLU A 84 0.10 -11.44 21.83
CA GLU A 84 -0.90 -10.51 22.36
C GLU A 84 -0.30 -9.52 23.37
N ASN A 85 0.62 -9.95 24.22
CA ASN A 85 1.28 -9.05 25.19
C ASN A 85 2.15 -8.03 24.46
N LEU A 86 2.87 -8.48 23.43
CA LEU A 86 3.64 -7.60 22.56
C LEU A 86 2.73 -6.63 21.79
N ALA A 87 1.56 -7.09 21.32
CA ALA A 87 0.60 -6.23 20.63
C ALA A 87 0.10 -5.10 21.55
N HIS A 88 -0.19 -5.40 22.82
CA HIS A 88 -0.58 -4.40 23.81
C HIS A 88 0.57 -3.43 24.16
N SER A 89 1.80 -3.93 24.34
CA SER A 89 2.93 -3.06 24.66
C SER A 89 3.30 -2.14 23.49
N GLU A 90 3.32 -2.66 22.26
CA GLU A 90 3.60 -1.85 21.06
C GLU A 90 2.45 -0.88 20.77
N ALA A 91 1.20 -1.22 21.08
CA ALA A 91 0.09 -0.28 21.00
C ALA A 91 0.29 0.93 21.95
N ASN A 92 0.78 0.69 23.17
CA ASN A 92 1.14 1.77 24.10
C ASN A 92 2.26 2.66 23.57
N ILE A 93 3.33 2.05 23.04
CA ILE A 93 4.45 2.78 22.45
C ILE A 93 3.96 3.68 21.32
N LEU A 94 3.17 3.12 20.39
CA LEU A 94 2.62 3.89 19.27
C LEU A 94 1.75 5.05 19.76
N HIS A 95 0.96 4.87 20.82
CA HIS A 95 0.14 5.94 21.39
C HIS A 95 0.99 7.07 21.94
N GLN A 96 1.99 6.75 22.77
CA GLN A 96 2.90 7.74 23.35
C GLN A 96 3.63 8.55 22.28
N VAL A 97 4.09 7.88 21.22
CA VAL A 97 4.75 8.56 20.10
C VAL A 97 3.77 9.50 19.37
N ILE A 98 2.53 9.06 19.16
CA ILE A 98 1.49 9.86 18.49
C ILE A 98 1.07 11.07 19.34
N GLU A 99 0.86 10.91 20.65
CA GLU A 99 0.53 12.01 21.56
C GLU A 99 1.60 13.08 21.61
N ASN A 100 2.87 12.65 21.63
CA ASN A 100 4.02 13.55 21.62
C ASN A 100 4.30 14.14 20.23
N LYS A 101 3.51 13.79 19.20
CA LYS A 101 3.71 14.17 17.80
C LYS A 101 5.12 13.82 17.28
N ALA A 102 5.76 12.81 17.86
CA ALA A 102 7.13 12.39 17.54
C ALA A 102 7.12 11.36 16.40
N PHE A 103 6.45 11.66 15.28
CA PHE A 103 6.15 10.68 14.24
C PHE A 103 7.38 10.11 13.50
N ASN A 104 8.53 10.75 13.65
CA ASN A 104 9.84 10.29 13.18
C ASN A 104 10.60 9.46 14.23
N ASN A 105 9.93 9.03 15.31
CA ASN A 105 10.54 8.14 16.28
C ASN A 105 10.82 6.77 15.63
N ASP A 106 12.01 6.22 15.90
CA ASP A 106 12.44 4.92 15.37
C ASP A 106 11.48 3.79 15.74
N GLU A 107 10.77 3.89 16.87
CA GLU A 107 9.81 2.88 17.29
C GLU A 107 8.63 2.72 16.32
N ILE A 108 8.12 3.81 15.72
CA ILE A 108 7.07 3.71 14.70
C ILE A 108 7.58 2.92 13.50
N ILE A 109 8.77 3.25 13.01
CA ILE A 109 9.35 2.58 11.84
C ILE A 109 9.69 1.13 12.16
N ARG A 110 10.30 0.87 13.32
CA ARG A 110 10.62 -0.48 13.81
C ARG A 110 9.38 -1.34 13.86
N ILE A 111 8.30 -0.88 14.51
CA ILE A 111 7.06 -1.65 14.64
C ILE A 111 6.46 -1.88 13.26
N LEU A 112 6.19 -0.82 12.49
CA LEU A 112 5.52 -0.93 11.19
C LEU A 112 6.30 -1.74 10.16
N CYS A 113 7.62 -1.77 10.22
CA CYS A 113 8.44 -2.35 9.16
C CYS A 113 9.05 -3.73 9.47
N THR A 114 9.18 -4.10 10.75
CA THR A 114 9.83 -5.38 11.14
C THR A 114 8.85 -6.46 11.56
N ARG A 115 7.65 -6.09 12.00
CA ARG A 115 6.65 -7.05 12.49
C ARG A 115 5.94 -7.78 11.34
N SER A 116 5.47 -9.00 11.61
CA SER A 116 4.58 -9.73 10.68
C SER A 116 3.29 -8.93 10.48
N LYS A 117 2.62 -9.14 9.33
CA LYS A 117 1.34 -8.46 9.07
C LYS A 117 0.29 -8.85 10.12
N LYS A 118 0.32 -10.10 10.57
CA LYS A 118 -0.57 -10.60 11.62
C LYS A 118 -0.34 -9.91 12.96
N GLN A 119 0.92 -9.80 13.40
CA GLN A 119 1.29 -9.06 14.61
C GLN A 119 0.82 -7.61 14.53
N LEU A 120 1.07 -6.92 13.41
CA LEU A 120 0.66 -5.54 13.21
C LEU A 120 -0.86 -5.35 13.28
N CYS A 121 -1.62 -6.25 12.66
CA CYS A 121 -3.07 -6.24 12.77
C CYS A 121 -3.53 -6.37 14.24
N SER A 122 -2.91 -7.27 15.01
CA SER A 122 -3.18 -7.41 16.44
C SER A 122 -2.85 -6.13 17.21
N THR A 123 -1.68 -5.54 16.99
CA THR A 123 -1.26 -4.26 17.58
C THR A 123 -2.26 -3.14 17.26
N PHE A 124 -2.75 -3.04 16.01
CA PHE A 124 -3.74 -2.03 15.63
C PHE A 124 -5.13 -2.26 16.24
N ILE A 125 -5.50 -3.51 16.50
CA ILE A 125 -6.74 -3.86 17.20
C ILE A 125 -6.60 -3.48 18.67
N ALA A 126 -5.50 -3.87 19.33
CA ALA A 126 -5.20 -3.51 20.71
C ALA A 126 -5.22 -1.97 20.89
N PHE A 127 -4.53 -1.24 20.02
CA PHE A 127 -4.56 0.24 20.01
C PHE A 127 -5.99 0.79 19.97
N ARG A 128 -6.84 0.28 19.08
CA ARG A 128 -8.22 0.75 18.98
C ARG A 128 -9.03 0.43 20.24
N ASN A 129 -8.83 -0.75 20.81
CA ASN A 129 -9.57 -1.18 22.00
C ASN A 129 -9.17 -0.37 23.24
N MET A 130 -7.89 -0.04 23.37
CA MET A 130 -7.35 0.72 24.50
C MET A 130 -7.72 2.21 24.45
N TYR A 131 -7.70 2.81 23.26
CA TYR A 131 -7.78 4.27 23.11
C TYR A 131 -9.02 4.78 22.39
N GLY A 132 -9.91 3.89 21.96
CA GLY A 132 -11.17 4.24 21.29
C GLY A 132 -11.00 4.89 19.90
N THR A 133 -9.77 5.04 19.39
CA THR A 133 -9.47 5.62 18.09
C THR A 133 -8.57 4.72 17.26
N THR A 134 -8.63 4.87 15.94
CA THR A 134 -7.74 4.12 15.05
C THR A 134 -6.39 4.83 14.95
N ILE A 135 -5.30 4.08 14.88
CA ILE A 135 -3.95 4.62 14.64
C ILE A 135 -3.90 5.59 13.43
N THR A 136 -4.61 5.29 12.34
CA THR A 136 -4.66 6.16 11.15
C THR A 136 -5.31 7.52 11.41
N LYS A 137 -6.20 7.62 12.42
CA LYS A 137 -6.79 8.90 12.87
C LYS A 137 -5.83 9.65 13.79
N GLY A 138 -5.06 8.93 14.62
CA GLY A 138 -4.01 9.54 15.45
C GLY A 138 -2.89 10.16 14.61
N LEU A 139 -2.61 9.58 13.44
CA LEU A 139 -1.66 10.12 12.45
C LEU A 139 -2.28 11.18 11.51
N SER A 140 -3.51 11.63 11.76
CA SER A 140 -4.10 12.73 10.99
C SER A 140 -3.41 14.04 11.35
N THR A 141 -3.14 14.87 10.34
CA THR A 141 -2.46 16.15 10.49
C THR A 141 -3.33 17.28 9.97
N ASP A 142 -3.19 18.46 10.58
CA ASP A 142 -3.82 19.69 10.11
C ASP A 142 -3.14 20.21 8.82
N HIS A 143 -1.95 19.68 8.50
CA HIS A 143 -1.25 19.92 7.25
C HIS A 143 -1.66 18.87 6.20
N PRO A 144 -2.49 19.24 5.21
CA PRO A 144 -3.04 18.28 4.24
C PRO A 144 -1.99 17.70 3.29
N ASN A 145 -0.81 18.33 3.18
CA ASN A 145 0.27 17.96 2.26
C ASN A 145 1.48 17.34 2.96
N ASP A 146 1.32 16.80 4.17
CA ASP A 146 2.40 16.06 4.82
C ASP A 146 2.57 14.66 4.19
N GLU A 147 3.50 14.57 3.23
CA GLU A 147 3.79 13.34 2.48
C GLU A 147 4.22 12.19 3.38
N TYR A 148 4.97 12.47 4.44
CA TYR A 148 5.44 11.46 5.39
C TYR A 148 4.28 10.84 6.16
N MET A 149 3.35 11.66 6.63
CA MET A 149 2.16 11.17 7.32
C MET A 149 1.26 10.36 6.40
N GLU A 150 1.09 10.81 5.16
CA GLU A 150 0.29 10.06 4.20
C GLU A 150 0.96 8.73 3.82
N ALA A 151 2.29 8.67 3.75
CA ALA A 151 3.01 7.41 3.60
C ALA A 151 2.81 6.46 4.80
N LEU A 152 2.94 6.93 6.03
CA LEU A 152 2.67 6.12 7.24
C LEU A 152 1.23 5.58 7.24
N ARG A 153 0.25 6.43 6.95
CA ARG A 153 -1.15 6.01 6.83
C ARG A 153 -1.33 5.00 5.70
N THR A 154 -0.63 5.15 4.58
CA THR A 154 -0.69 4.24 3.44
C THR A 154 -0.11 2.87 3.81
N VAL A 155 1.05 2.81 4.47
CA VAL A 155 1.63 1.57 5.03
C VAL A 155 0.61 0.85 5.91
N ILE A 156 0.02 1.56 6.88
CA ILE A 156 -0.94 0.98 7.82
C ILE A 156 -2.18 0.46 7.09
N ARG A 157 -2.73 1.22 6.13
CA ARG A 157 -3.92 0.79 5.36
C ARG A 157 -3.62 -0.45 4.52
N CYS A 158 -2.47 -0.48 3.84
CA CYS A 158 -2.06 -1.62 3.02
C CYS A 158 -1.86 -2.88 3.85
N ILE A 159 -1.27 -2.77 5.05
CA ILE A 159 -1.06 -3.91 5.95
C ILE A 159 -2.38 -4.38 6.57
N LYS A 160 -3.18 -3.44 7.09
CA LYS A 160 -4.40 -3.78 7.85
C LYS A 160 -5.49 -4.37 6.99
N ASN A 161 -5.73 -3.81 5.81
CA ASN A 161 -6.74 -4.31 4.89
C ASN A 161 -6.37 -3.92 3.44
N PRO A 162 -5.52 -4.72 2.77
CA PRO A 162 -5.03 -4.41 1.44
C PRO A 162 -6.18 -4.26 0.43
N ARG A 163 -7.18 -5.15 0.48
CA ARG A 163 -8.32 -5.13 -0.45
C ARG A 163 -9.15 -3.86 -0.32
N ARG A 164 -9.43 -3.41 0.91
CA ARG A 164 -10.13 -2.15 1.17
C ARG A 164 -9.31 -0.94 0.74
N TYR A 165 -7.98 -0.98 0.88
CA TYR A 165 -7.10 0.05 0.36
C TYR A 165 -7.18 0.12 -1.17
N LEU A 166 -7.08 -1.01 -1.86
CA LEU A 166 -7.14 -1.10 -3.33
C LEU A 166 -8.51 -0.66 -3.88
N ALA A 167 -9.62 -1.04 -3.22
CA ALA A 167 -10.94 -0.53 -3.56
C ALA A 167 -11.03 1.01 -3.46
N LYS A 168 -10.34 1.60 -2.47
CA LYS A 168 -10.24 3.06 -2.34
C LYS A 168 -9.39 3.68 -3.46
N VAL A 169 -8.29 3.03 -3.84
CA VAL A 169 -7.45 3.47 -4.98
C VAL A 169 -8.27 3.49 -6.28
N LEU A 170 -9.02 2.42 -6.56
CA LEU A 170 -9.90 2.34 -7.73
C LEU A 170 -10.94 3.47 -7.74
N TYR A 171 -11.54 3.78 -6.59
CA TYR A 171 -12.51 4.88 -6.49
C TYR A 171 -11.90 6.23 -6.83
N TYR A 172 -10.68 6.53 -6.34
CA TYR A 172 -10.02 7.78 -6.70
C TYR A 172 -9.61 7.81 -8.17
N ALA A 173 -9.06 6.70 -8.68
CA ALA A 173 -8.66 6.60 -10.08
C ALA A 173 -9.83 6.85 -11.04
N LEU A 174 -11.02 6.32 -10.75
CA LEU A 174 -12.22 6.50 -11.59
C LEU A 174 -12.86 7.88 -11.48
N ASN A 175 -12.52 8.65 -10.44
CA ASN A 175 -12.98 10.03 -10.27
C ASN A 175 -12.00 11.06 -10.85
N ASP A 176 -10.72 10.71 -10.98
CA ASP A 176 -9.68 11.54 -11.59
C ASP A 176 -8.78 10.71 -12.52
N LEU A 177 -9.35 10.31 -13.66
CA LEU A 177 -8.66 9.47 -14.63
C LEU A 177 -7.44 10.16 -15.27
N ILE A 178 -7.36 11.48 -15.24
CA ILE A 178 -6.24 12.22 -15.84
C ILE A 178 -5.03 12.14 -14.91
N ALA A 179 -5.22 12.32 -13.60
CA ALA A 179 -4.12 12.25 -12.64
C ALA A 179 -3.72 10.81 -12.29
N GLU A 180 -4.66 9.87 -12.35
CA GLU A 180 -4.51 8.51 -11.78
C GLU A 180 -4.75 7.40 -12.82
N GLU A 181 -4.57 7.67 -14.13
CA GLU A 181 -4.80 6.71 -15.22
C GLU A 181 -4.12 5.36 -14.96
N HIS A 182 -2.85 5.42 -14.52
CA HIS A 182 -2.05 4.23 -14.22
C HIS A 182 -2.55 3.46 -13.01
N ALA A 183 -3.21 4.10 -12.04
CA ALA A 183 -3.68 3.43 -10.83
C ALA A 183 -4.82 2.45 -11.13
N LEU A 184 -5.75 2.81 -12.03
CA LEU A 184 -6.85 1.93 -12.43
C LEU A 184 -6.34 0.63 -13.08
N SER A 185 -5.50 0.78 -14.11
CA SER A 185 -4.86 -0.35 -14.80
C SER A 185 -4.03 -1.20 -13.85
N ARG A 186 -3.18 -0.57 -13.05
CA ARG A 186 -2.27 -1.25 -12.13
C ARG A 186 -3.00 -2.13 -11.13
N VAL A 187 -4.08 -1.63 -10.52
CA VAL A 187 -4.86 -2.41 -9.55
C VAL A 187 -5.61 -3.54 -10.25
N ILE A 188 -6.34 -3.28 -11.34
CA ILE A 188 -7.10 -4.34 -12.04
C ILE A 188 -6.15 -5.44 -12.53
N ILE A 189 -5.08 -5.08 -13.25
CA ILE A 189 -4.14 -6.04 -13.82
C ILE A 189 -3.37 -6.81 -12.74
N SER A 190 -2.93 -6.17 -11.65
CA SER A 190 -2.15 -6.87 -10.62
C SER A 190 -2.98 -7.80 -9.73
N ARG A 191 -4.30 -7.59 -9.66
CA ARG A 191 -5.19 -8.34 -8.76
C ARG A 191 -6.14 -9.31 -9.47
N ALA A 192 -6.27 -9.23 -10.80
CA ALA A 192 -7.18 -10.06 -11.59
C ALA A 192 -7.04 -11.57 -11.30
N GLU A 193 -5.82 -12.06 -11.16
CA GLU A 193 -5.51 -13.48 -10.90
C GLU A 193 -5.44 -13.83 -9.40
N LYS A 194 -5.82 -12.90 -8.51
CA LYS A 194 -5.69 -13.06 -7.05
C LYS A 194 -7.01 -12.82 -6.32
N ASP A 195 -7.33 -11.56 -6.03
CA ASP A 195 -8.44 -11.19 -5.14
C ASP A 195 -9.25 -10.01 -5.68
N LEU A 196 -9.24 -9.78 -7.00
CA LEU A 196 -10.01 -8.71 -7.63
C LEU A 196 -11.52 -8.81 -7.35
N ASN A 197 -12.07 -10.02 -7.26
CA ASN A 197 -13.49 -10.22 -6.92
C ASN A 197 -13.82 -9.68 -5.53
N GLU A 198 -12.98 -9.95 -4.53
CA GLU A 198 -13.18 -9.42 -3.18
C GLU A 198 -13.02 -7.89 -3.13
N ILE A 199 -12.11 -7.34 -3.95
CA ILE A 199 -11.94 -5.90 -4.10
C ILE A 199 -13.18 -5.28 -4.74
N ASN A 200 -13.79 -5.95 -5.73
CA ASN A 200 -15.02 -5.50 -6.38
C ASN A 200 -16.18 -5.46 -5.38
N ASP A 201 -16.34 -6.50 -4.55
CA ASP A 201 -17.36 -6.54 -3.51
C ASP A 201 -17.18 -5.38 -2.51
N LEU A 202 -15.95 -5.13 -2.05
CA LEU A 202 -15.64 -4.02 -1.15
C LEU A 202 -15.84 -2.65 -1.82
N TYR A 203 -15.58 -2.54 -3.12
CA TYR A 203 -15.85 -1.33 -3.90
C TYR A 203 -17.35 -1.05 -3.94
N PHE A 204 -18.16 -2.07 -4.27
CA PHE A 204 -19.61 -1.96 -4.29
C PHE A 204 -20.19 -1.61 -2.92
N GLN A 205 -19.79 -2.32 -1.86
CA GLN A 205 -20.22 -2.04 -0.49
C GLN A 205 -19.91 -0.60 -0.04
N ARG A 206 -18.81 -0.03 -0.53
CA ARG A 206 -18.37 1.32 -0.15
C ARG A 206 -19.08 2.42 -0.96
N ASN A 207 -19.32 2.18 -2.25
CA ASN A 207 -19.70 3.22 -3.21
C ASN A 207 -21.14 3.10 -3.70
N GLY A 208 -21.80 1.96 -3.49
CA GLY A 208 -23.16 1.67 -3.96
C GLY A 208 -23.27 1.46 -5.48
N ILE A 209 -22.14 1.43 -6.19
CA ILE A 209 -22.04 1.26 -7.64
C ILE A 209 -20.98 0.20 -7.90
N THR A 210 -21.22 -0.68 -8.87
CA THR A 210 -20.30 -1.75 -9.21
C THR A 210 -19.05 -1.20 -9.92
N LEU A 211 -17.92 -1.91 -9.81
CA LEU A 211 -16.68 -1.48 -10.44
C LEU A 211 -16.80 -1.50 -11.98
N ASP A 212 -17.45 -2.53 -12.53
CA ASP A 212 -17.73 -2.67 -13.96
C ASP A 212 -18.51 -1.49 -14.53
N SER A 213 -19.63 -1.11 -13.91
CA SER A 213 -20.43 0.03 -14.37
C SER A 213 -19.66 1.35 -14.27
N SER A 214 -18.82 1.49 -13.24
CA SER A 214 -17.95 2.66 -13.10
C SER A 214 -16.91 2.71 -14.22
N VAL A 215 -16.26 1.59 -14.54
CA VAL A 215 -15.29 1.46 -15.64
C VAL A 215 -15.97 1.75 -16.99
N ALA A 216 -17.12 1.12 -17.27
CA ALA A 216 -17.87 1.30 -18.51
C ALA A 216 -18.33 2.75 -18.72
N LYS A 217 -18.62 3.48 -17.65
CA LYS A 217 -19.03 4.89 -17.71
C LYS A 217 -17.87 5.86 -17.87
N LYS A 218 -16.71 5.54 -17.30
CA LYS A 218 -15.58 6.48 -17.16
C LYS A 218 -14.48 6.25 -18.19
N THR A 219 -14.38 5.06 -18.76
CA THR A 219 -13.38 4.69 -19.78
C THR A 219 -14.05 4.46 -21.14
N SER A 220 -13.28 4.31 -22.21
CA SER A 220 -13.84 4.07 -23.55
C SER A 220 -12.92 3.21 -24.42
N GLY A 221 -13.47 2.71 -25.53
CA GLY A 221 -12.73 1.98 -26.58
C GLY A 221 -12.13 0.65 -26.10
N ASN A 222 -11.01 0.27 -26.72
CA ASN A 222 -10.33 -0.99 -26.43
C ASN A 222 -9.84 -1.07 -24.98
N TYR A 223 -9.48 0.06 -24.38
CA TYR A 223 -9.06 0.13 -22.98
C TYR A 223 -10.18 -0.30 -22.03
N MET A 224 -11.40 0.24 -22.23
CA MET A 224 -12.58 -0.16 -21.47
C MET A 224 -12.86 -1.65 -21.62
N ASN A 225 -12.88 -2.15 -22.86
CA ASN A 225 -13.17 -3.56 -23.14
C ASN A 225 -12.15 -4.48 -22.48
N PHE A 226 -10.87 -4.12 -22.50
CA PHE A 226 -9.80 -4.87 -21.85
C PHE A 226 -10.00 -4.93 -20.32
N LEU A 227 -10.30 -3.80 -19.67
CA LEU A 227 -10.53 -3.77 -18.22
C LEU A 227 -11.78 -4.56 -17.81
N LEU A 228 -12.87 -4.47 -18.58
CA LEU A 228 -14.11 -5.22 -18.31
C LEU A 228 -13.90 -6.73 -18.46
N ALA A 229 -13.11 -7.16 -19.45
CA ALA A 229 -12.75 -8.57 -19.62
C ALA A 229 -11.97 -9.08 -18.40
N LEU A 230 -11.04 -8.29 -17.85
CA LEU A 230 -10.30 -8.65 -16.62
C LEU A 230 -11.19 -8.68 -15.37
N LEU A 231 -12.32 -7.96 -15.38
CA LEU A 231 -13.33 -8.01 -14.32
C LEU A 231 -14.30 -9.20 -14.46
N GLY A 232 -14.14 -10.03 -15.49
CA GLY A 232 -14.98 -11.21 -15.72
C GLY A 232 -16.30 -10.93 -16.46
N ASN A 233 -16.49 -9.72 -16.99
CA ASN A 233 -17.63 -9.39 -17.84
C ASN A 233 -17.28 -9.69 -19.31
N ASN A 234 -17.65 -10.89 -19.76
CA ASN A 234 -17.71 -11.26 -21.18
C ASN A 234 -19.14 -11.13 -21.70
#